data_AF-A0A2G5L2B7-F1
#
_entry.id   AF-A0A2G5L2B7-F1
#
_cell.length_a   1.000
_cell.length_b   1.000
_cell.length_c   1.000
_cell.angle_alpha   90.00
_cell.angle_beta   90.00
_cell.angle_gamma   90.00
#
_symmetry.space_group_name_H-M   'P 1'
#
loop_
_entity.id
_entity.type
_entity.pdbx_description
1 polymer ?
#
loop_
_entity_poly.entity_id
_entity_poly.type
_entity_poly.pdbx_seq_one_letter_code
_entity_poly.pdbx_strand_id
1 'polypeptide(L)'
;MRDKFIFLVAVATLTFLNACQRKNEEKVISRNTMTEILIDQHILEAKVLLLKLRTDSSAKVFNSLEKELFEKYKVDKATFERSFQYYLAHPEKLDKIYEVVVDSLNVYDQNAGVAEEEEEKRIKAEAELKKRQKRLRDSIALLPQMDSLGNPLSYDSLGNLLRYDSLGNLIMMDSARMAMSDSILNVESDTAVAMPGDSMQVDSSQTKAPVKKPLARPSKKILPQQ
;
A
#
# COMPACT_ATOMS: atom_id res chain seq x y z
N MET A 1 -14.21 -79.19 -8.22
CA MET A 1 -14.58 -77.94 -7.51
C MET A 1 -13.50 -76.86 -7.60
N ARG A 2 -12.21 -77.22 -7.63
CA ARG A 2 -11.09 -76.28 -7.79
C ARG A 2 -11.12 -75.46 -9.09
N ASP A 3 -11.50 -76.08 -10.21
CA ASP A 3 -11.46 -75.41 -11.52
C ASP A 3 -12.55 -74.32 -11.66
N LYS A 4 -13.69 -74.53 -10.99
CA LYS A 4 -14.76 -73.51 -10.89
C LYS A 4 -14.34 -72.33 -10.00
N PHE A 5 -13.48 -72.57 -9.02
CA PHE A 5 -12.98 -71.54 -8.11
C PHE A 5 -11.93 -70.66 -8.80
N ILE A 6 -11.04 -71.26 -9.61
CA ILE A 6 -10.04 -70.53 -10.40
C ILE A 6 -10.73 -69.64 -11.45
N PHE A 7 -11.78 -70.14 -12.11
CA PHE A 7 -12.54 -69.36 -13.08
C PHE A 7 -13.27 -68.17 -12.44
N LEU A 8 -13.82 -68.36 -11.23
CA LEU A 8 -14.51 -67.29 -10.48
C LEU A 8 -13.53 -66.20 -10.02
N VAL A 9 -12.34 -66.58 -9.54
CA VAL A 9 -11.27 -65.63 -9.17
C VAL A 9 -10.76 -64.86 -10.38
N ALA A 10 -10.56 -65.53 -11.53
CA ALA A 10 -10.10 -64.87 -12.76
C ALA A 10 -11.11 -63.84 -13.30
N VAL A 11 -12.41 -64.17 -13.28
CA VAL A 11 -13.48 -63.24 -13.68
C VAL A 11 -13.59 -62.07 -12.71
N ALA A 12 -13.44 -62.30 -11.39
CA ALA A 12 -13.44 -61.24 -10.39
C ALA A 12 -12.23 -60.30 -10.50
N THR A 13 -11.06 -60.81 -10.88
CA THR A 13 -9.87 -59.98 -11.15
C THR A 13 -10.00 -59.17 -12.44
N LEU A 14 -10.70 -59.69 -13.46
CA LEU A 14 -10.87 -59.02 -14.75
C LEU A 14 -11.92 -57.89 -14.68
N THR A 15 -12.94 -58.01 -13.83
CA THR A 15 -13.94 -56.96 -13.59
C THR A 15 -13.39 -55.81 -12.75
N PHE A 16 -12.40 -56.05 -11.88
CA PHE A 16 -11.74 -55.00 -11.10
C PHE A 16 -10.90 -54.03 -11.95
N LEU A 17 -10.35 -54.49 -13.08
CA LEU A 17 -9.49 -53.67 -13.94
C LEU A 17 -10.27 -52.70 -14.85
N ASN A 18 -11.58 -52.85 -14.98
CA ASN A 18 -12.43 -52.01 -15.84
C ASN A 18 -13.24 -50.95 -15.09
N ALA A 19 -13.10 -50.84 -13.76
CA ALA A 19 -13.91 -49.95 -12.94
C ALA A 19 -13.50 -48.46 -13.01
N CYS A 20 -12.40 -48.12 -13.69
CA CYS A 20 -11.84 -46.77 -13.67
C CYS A 20 -11.73 -46.13 -15.07
N GLN A 21 -12.87 -45.96 -15.75
CA GLN A 21 -13.00 -44.95 -16.81
C GLN A 21 -14.36 -44.26 -16.70
N ARG A 22 -14.57 -43.51 -15.60
CA ARG A 22 -15.60 -42.47 -15.60
C ARG A 22 -14.97 -41.21 -16.17
N LYS A 23 -15.18 -40.97 -17.46
CA LYS A 23 -14.92 -39.69 -18.11
C LYS A 23 -15.95 -38.69 -17.60
N ASN A 24 -15.75 -38.20 -16.38
CA ASN A 24 -16.47 -37.03 -15.90
C ASN A 24 -16.09 -35.88 -16.81
N GLU A 25 -17.09 -35.13 -17.26
CA GLU A 25 -16.91 -33.87 -17.97
C GLU A 25 -16.28 -32.90 -16.96
N GLU A 26 -14.95 -32.95 -16.87
CA GLU A 26 -14.20 -32.24 -15.85
C GLU A 26 -14.36 -30.75 -16.09
N LYS A 27 -14.76 -30.01 -15.06
CA LYS A 27 -14.93 -28.56 -15.12
C LYS A 27 -13.56 -27.91 -15.20
N VAL A 28 -13.00 -27.88 -16.41
CA VAL A 28 -11.69 -27.29 -16.73
C VAL A 28 -11.84 -25.78 -16.88
N ILE A 29 -10.96 -25.02 -16.24
CA ILE A 29 -10.85 -23.57 -16.39
C ILE A 29 -10.56 -23.23 -17.86
N SER A 30 -11.24 -22.21 -18.39
CA SER A 30 -11.04 -21.76 -19.77
C SER A 30 -9.57 -21.35 -20.02
N ARG A 31 -9.10 -21.47 -21.26
CA ARG A 31 -7.72 -21.09 -21.63
C ARG A 31 -7.38 -19.66 -21.19
N ASN A 32 -8.27 -18.71 -21.47
CA ASN A 32 -8.04 -17.30 -21.18
C ASN A 32 -7.92 -17.07 -19.67
N THR A 33 -8.86 -17.60 -18.89
CA THR A 33 -8.82 -17.49 -17.43
C THR A 33 -7.58 -18.16 -16.83
N MET A 34 -7.19 -19.33 -17.34
CA MET A 34 -5.96 -20.01 -16.91
C MET A 34 -4.71 -19.16 -17.20
N THR A 35 -4.67 -18.55 -18.39
CA THR A 35 -3.57 -17.65 -18.80
C THR A 35 -3.47 -16.45 -17.85
N GLU A 36 -4.58 -15.79 -17.56
CA GLU A 36 -4.62 -14.64 -16.65
C GLU A 36 -4.18 -15.02 -15.22
N ILE A 37 -4.64 -16.18 -14.72
CA ILE A 37 -4.22 -16.68 -13.40
C ILE A 37 -2.71 -16.93 -13.36
N LEU A 38 -2.14 -17.58 -14.38
CA LEU A 38 -0.71 -17.89 -14.40
C LEU A 38 0.16 -16.62 -14.49
N ILE A 39 -0.25 -15.63 -15.27
CA ILE A 39 0.44 -14.32 -15.33
C ILE A 39 0.46 -13.69 -13.93
N ASP A 40 -0.71 -13.55 -13.30
CA ASP A 40 -0.81 -12.93 -11.99
C ASP A 40 -0.07 -13.74 -10.92
N GLN A 41 -0.09 -15.07 -11.00
CA GLN A 41 0.64 -15.93 -10.08
C GLN A 41 2.14 -15.69 -10.18
N HIS A 42 2.72 -15.65 -11.39
CA HIS A 42 4.15 -15.38 -11.56
C HIS A 42 4.53 -13.97 -11.08
N ILE A 43 3.70 -12.96 -11.34
CA ILE A 43 3.91 -11.60 -10.80
C ILE A 43 3.87 -11.61 -9.27
N LEU A 44 2.96 -12.37 -8.68
CA LEU A 44 2.82 -12.51 -7.23
C LEU A 44 4.02 -13.24 -6.61
N GLU A 45 4.51 -14.32 -7.24
CA GLU A 45 5.74 -15.01 -6.86
C GLU A 45 6.94 -14.04 -6.86
N ALA A 46 7.11 -13.27 -7.95
CA ALA A 46 8.16 -12.27 -8.07
C ALA A 46 8.08 -11.21 -6.96
N LYS A 47 6.87 -10.69 -6.67
CA LYS A 47 6.66 -9.73 -5.58
C LYS A 47 7.06 -10.29 -4.22
N VAL A 48 6.70 -11.54 -3.93
CA VAL A 48 7.08 -12.18 -2.65
C VAL A 48 8.60 -12.37 -2.56
N LEU A 49 9.26 -12.73 -3.66
CA LEU A 49 10.72 -12.85 -3.72
C LEU A 49 11.42 -11.51 -3.44
N LEU A 50 10.88 -10.40 -3.93
CA LEU A 50 11.42 -9.06 -3.69
C LEU A 50 11.36 -8.63 -2.21
N LEU A 51 10.49 -9.23 -1.40
CA LEU A 51 10.43 -8.96 0.04
C LEU A 51 11.62 -9.52 0.82
N LYS A 52 12.45 -10.39 0.21
CA LYS A 52 13.67 -10.97 0.81
C LYS A 52 13.42 -11.60 2.21
N LEU A 53 12.25 -12.21 2.39
CA LEU A 53 11.88 -12.89 3.63
C LEU A 53 12.56 -14.26 3.75
N ARG A 54 12.66 -14.79 4.97
CA ARG A 54 13.05 -16.20 5.20
C ARG A 54 12.04 -17.13 4.52
N THR A 55 12.49 -18.29 4.05
CA THR A 55 11.69 -19.27 3.29
C THR A 55 10.33 -19.61 3.94
N ASP A 56 10.28 -19.84 5.25
CA ASP A 56 9.01 -20.16 5.93
C ASP A 56 8.03 -18.97 5.90
N SER A 57 8.58 -17.77 6.08
CA SER A 57 7.80 -16.53 6.08
C SER A 57 7.32 -16.19 4.68
N SER A 58 8.19 -16.32 3.66
CA SER A 58 7.80 -16.09 2.27
C SER A 58 6.72 -17.07 1.82
N ALA A 59 6.83 -18.36 2.18
CA ALA A 59 5.81 -19.36 1.88
C ALA A 59 4.45 -19.01 2.52
N LYS A 60 4.44 -18.55 3.78
CA LYS A 60 3.21 -18.14 4.45
C LYS A 60 2.56 -16.92 3.79
N VAL A 61 3.37 -15.93 3.41
CA VAL A 61 2.89 -14.74 2.69
C VAL A 61 2.34 -15.13 1.31
N PHE A 62 3.09 -15.93 0.56
CA PHE A 62 2.66 -16.45 -0.73
C PHE A 62 1.32 -17.17 -0.65
N ASN A 63 1.17 -18.11 0.29
CA ASN A 63 -0.07 -18.86 0.48
C ASN A 63 -1.27 -17.98 0.86
N SER A 64 -1.04 -16.84 1.51
CA SER A 64 -2.12 -15.88 1.80
C SER A 64 -2.53 -15.15 0.53
N LEU A 65 -1.56 -14.64 -0.22
CA LEU A 65 -1.81 -13.88 -1.44
C LEU A 65 -2.37 -14.76 -2.58
N GLU A 66 -1.92 -16.02 -2.66
CA GLU A 66 -2.42 -17.01 -3.62
C GLU A 66 -3.93 -17.29 -3.42
N LYS A 67 -4.41 -17.27 -2.16
CA LYS A 67 -5.84 -17.39 -1.88
C LYS A 67 -6.61 -16.20 -2.42
N GLU A 68 -6.13 -14.99 -2.15
CA GLU A 68 -6.73 -13.75 -2.66
C GLU A 68 -6.73 -13.72 -4.20
N LEU A 69 -5.68 -14.26 -4.81
CA LEU A 69 -5.58 -14.42 -6.26
C LEU A 69 -6.69 -15.35 -6.78
N PHE A 70 -6.88 -16.54 -6.20
CA PHE A 70 -7.92 -17.45 -6.66
C PHE A 70 -9.34 -16.90 -6.40
N GLU A 71 -9.54 -16.18 -5.30
CA GLU A 71 -10.79 -15.46 -5.03
C GLU A 71 -11.11 -14.41 -6.10
N LYS A 72 -10.11 -13.63 -6.56
CA LYS A 72 -10.26 -12.65 -7.66
C LYS A 72 -10.83 -13.30 -8.93
N TYR A 73 -10.37 -14.50 -9.26
CA TYR A 73 -10.81 -15.24 -10.44
C TYR A 73 -12.04 -16.14 -10.20
N LYS A 74 -12.58 -16.18 -8.96
CA LYS A 74 -13.69 -17.05 -8.55
C LYS A 74 -13.40 -18.53 -8.84
N VAL A 75 -12.15 -18.94 -8.63
CA VAL A 75 -11.66 -20.30 -8.82
C VAL A 75 -11.25 -20.85 -7.47
N ASP A 76 -11.49 -22.14 -7.23
CA ASP A 76 -10.93 -22.84 -6.07
C ASP A 76 -9.59 -23.48 -6.42
N LYS A 77 -8.67 -23.57 -5.46
CA LYS A 77 -7.32 -24.12 -5.65
C LYS A 77 -7.37 -25.53 -6.25
N ALA A 78 -8.26 -26.39 -5.75
CA ALA A 78 -8.40 -27.75 -6.28
C ALA A 78 -8.91 -27.77 -7.73
N THR A 79 -9.72 -26.79 -8.14
CA THR A 79 -10.20 -26.65 -9.52
C THR A 79 -9.07 -26.17 -10.43
N PHE A 80 -8.25 -25.23 -9.95
CA PHE A 80 -7.05 -24.79 -10.65
C PHE A 80 -6.08 -25.94 -10.86
N GLU A 81 -5.71 -26.66 -9.80
CA GLU A 81 -4.77 -27.79 -9.87
C GLU A 81 -5.23 -28.86 -10.86
N ARG A 82 -6.51 -29.27 -10.81
CA ARG A 82 -7.08 -30.23 -11.77
C ARG A 82 -7.04 -29.71 -13.21
N SER A 83 -7.42 -28.44 -13.39
CA SER A 83 -7.39 -27.81 -14.72
C SER A 83 -5.97 -27.71 -15.26
N PHE A 84 -5.00 -27.40 -14.39
CA PHE A 84 -3.60 -27.34 -14.77
C PHE A 84 -3.07 -28.72 -15.17
N GLN A 85 -3.42 -29.78 -14.43
CA GLN A 85 -3.12 -31.17 -14.82
C GLN A 85 -3.72 -31.54 -16.17
N TYR A 86 -4.95 -31.09 -16.46
CA TYR A 86 -5.54 -31.25 -17.79
C TYR A 86 -4.67 -30.59 -18.87
N TYR A 87 -4.21 -29.35 -18.67
CA TYR A 87 -3.35 -28.69 -19.66
C TYR A 87 -1.96 -29.33 -19.77
N LEU A 88 -1.38 -29.84 -18.69
CA LEU A 88 -0.13 -30.61 -18.71
C LEU A 88 -0.25 -31.88 -19.58
N ALA A 89 -1.42 -32.52 -19.58
CA ALA A 89 -1.71 -33.67 -20.44
C ALA A 89 -1.99 -33.29 -21.92
N HIS A 90 -2.09 -31.99 -22.23
CA HIS A 90 -2.35 -31.47 -23.58
C HIS A 90 -1.33 -30.37 -23.95
N PRO A 91 -0.08 -30.74 -24.26
CA PRO A 91 1.01 -29.79 -24.51
C PRO A 91 0.66 -28.71 -25.53
N GLU A 92 -0.06 -29.05 -26.60
CA GLU A 92 -0.44 -28.11 -27.66
C GLU A 92 -1.37 -26.98 -27.18
N LYS A 93 -2.11 -27.20 -26.09
CA LYS A 93 -2.95 -26.18 -25.45
C LYS A 93 -2.16 -25.38 -24.43
N LEU A 94 -1.26 -26.04 -23.70
CA LEU A 94 -0.41 -25.41 -22.69
C LEU A 94 0.61 -24.48 -23.34
N ASP A 95 1.19 -24.86 -24.48
CA ASP A 95 2.11 -24.02 -25.25
C ASP A 95 1.47 -22.67 -25.62
N LYS A 96 0.22 -22.70 -26.09
CA LYS A 96 -0.55 -21.47 -26.42
C LYS A 96 -0.84 -20.61 -25.20
N ILE A 97 -0.96 -21.21 -24.02
CA ILE A 97 -1.10 -20.45 -22.77
C ILE A 97 0.23 -19.77 -22.47
N TYR A 98 1.33 -20.53 -22.50
CA TYR A 98 2.64 -20.00 -22.13
C TYR A 98 3.21 -19.00 -23.14
N GLU A 99 2.85 -19.06 -24.42
CA GLU A 99 3.17 -18.03 -25.41
C GLU A 99 2.67 -16.65 -24.91
N VAL A 100 1.40 -16.58 -24.48
CA VAL A 100 0.81 -15.35 -23.95
C VAL A 100 1.39 -14.98 -22.59
N VAL A 101 1.66 -15.96 -21.71
CA VAL A 101 2.24 -15.71 -20.38
C VAL A 101 3.61 -15.06 -20.54
N VAL A 102 4.50 -15.62 -21.35
CA VAL A 102 5.87 -15.11 -21.56
C VAL A 102 5.83 -13.70 -22.15
N ASP A 103 5.00 -13.47 -23.17
CA ASP A 103 4.84 -12.14 -23.77
C ASP A 103 4.34 -11.11 -22.75
N SER A 104 3.35 -11.49 -21.93
CA SER A 104 2.79 -10.62 -20.90
C SER A 104 3.79 -10.28 -19.79
N LEU A 105 4.60 -11.26 -19.36
CA LEU A 105 5.63 -11.06 -18.35
C LEU A 105 6.77 -10.17 -18.86
N ASN A 106 7.17 -10.32 -20.12
CA ASN A 106 8.17 -9.43 -20.73
C ASN A 106 7.70 -7.97 -20.75
N VAL A 107 6.43 -7.73 -21.11
CA VAL A 107 5.84 -6.38 -21.07
C VAL A 107 5.76 -5.86 -19.63
N TYR A 108 5.40 -6.71 -18.67
CA TYR A 108 5.36 -6.35 -17.26
C TYR A 108 6.72 -5.89 -16.74
N ASP A 109 7.78 -6.63 -17.03
CA ASP A 109 9.15 -6.31 -16.59
C ASP A 109 9.65 -4.99 -17.20
N GLN A 110 9.39 -4.74 -18.48
CA GLN A 110 9.73 -3.48 -19.13
C GLN A 110 9.02 -2.29 -18.48
N ASN A 111 7.72 -2.44 -18.19
CA ASN A 111 6.92 -1.41 -17.53
C ASN A 111 7.37 -1.16 -16.09
N ALA A 112 7.78 -2.21 -15.37
CA ALA A 112 8.32 -2.09 -14.02
C ALA A 112 9.59 -1.23 -13.99
N GLY A 113 10.52 -1.45 -14.93
CA GLY A 113 11.74 -0.65 -15.04
C GLY A 113 11.46 0.84 -15.33
N VAL A 114 10.49 1.13 -16.19
CA VAL A 114 10.08 2.53 -16.48
C VAL A 114 9.47 3.19 -15.24
N ALA A 115 8.62 2.47 -14.50
CA ALA A 115 8.00 2.98 -13.28
C ALA A 115 9.04 3.27 -12.18
N GLU A 116 10.08 2.45 -12.05
CA GLU A 116 11.19 2.67 -11.11
C GLU A 116 12.00 3.92 -11.48
N GLU A 117 12.31 4.11 -12.77
CA GLU A 117 13.07 5.28 -13.23
C GLU A 117 12.29 6.59 -13.04
N GLU A 118 10.97 6.57 -13.31
CA GLU A 118 10.09 7.71 -13.06
C GLU A 118 10.01 8.05 -11.56
N GLU A 119 9.85 7.05 -10.69
CA GLU A 119 9.78 7.27 -9.26
C GLU A 119 11.11 7.81 -8.70
N GLU A 120 12.25 7.31 -9.19
CA GLU A 120 13.56 7.83 -8.79
C GLU A 120 13.73 9.31 -9.18
N LYS A 121 13.29 9.69 -10.39
CA LYS A 121 13.27 11.10 -10.84
C LYS A 121 12.38 11.96 -9.94
N ARG A 122 11.21 11.45 -9.52
CA ARG A 122 10.29 12.15 -8.61
C ARG A 122 10.92 12.35 -7.23
N ILE A 123 11.53 11.31 -6.65
CA ILE A 123 12.22 11.39 -5.37
C ILE A 123 13.39 12.38 -5.43
N LYS A 124 14.20 12.34 -6.49
CA LYS A 124 15.31 13.29 -6.71
C LYS A 124 14.82 14.73 -6.83
N ALA A 125 13.76 14.95 -7.61
CA ALA A 125 13.15 16.27 -7.77
C ALA A 125 12.60 16.82 -6.44
N GLU A 126 11.91 15.99 -5.65
CA GLU A 126 11.41 16.37 -4.33
C GLU A 126 12.54 16.68 -3.35
N ALA A 127 13.62 15.88 -3.37
CA ALA A 127 14.80 16.12 -2.54
C ALA A 127 15.48 17.46 -2.88
N GLU A 128 15.62 17.80 -4.17
CA GLU A 128 16.16 19.09 -4.59
C GLU A 128 15.26 20.27 -4.21
N LEU A 129 13.93 20.12 -4.30
CA LEU A 129 12.99 21.13 -3.82
C LEU A 129 13.12 21.36 -2.32
N LYS A 130 13.23 20.28 -1.52
CA LYS A 130 13.46 20.39 -0.06
C LYS A 130 14.78 21.08 0.27
N LYS A 131 15.86 20.77 -0.44
CA LYS A 131 17.15 21.47 -0.28
C LYS A 131 17.03 22.95 -0.60
N ARG A 132 16.34 23.30 -1.70
CA ARG A 132 16.09 24.69 -2.09
C ARG A 132 15.27 25.42 -1.03
N GLN A 133 14.19 24.82 -0.53
CA GLN A 133 13.38 25.38 0.55
C GLN A 133 14.20 25.58 1.83
N LYS A 134 15.08 24.65 2.18
CA LYS A 134 16.00 24.81 3.31
C LYS A 134 16.94 25.99 3.09
N ARG A 135 17.62 26.07 1.93
CA ARG A 135 18.52 27.21 1.60
C ARG A 135 17.78 28.55 1.66
N LEU A 136 16.55 28.59 1.17
CA LEU A 136 15.71 29.79 1.26
C LEU A 136 15.40 30.14 2.72
N ARG A 137 15.01 29.18 3.57
CA ARG A 137 14.80 29.41 5.00
C ARG A 137 16.06 29.90 5.71
N ASP A 138 17.20 29.26 5.46
CA ASP A 138 18.48 29.63 6.04
C ASP A 138 18.88 31.06 5.59
N SER A 139 18.63 31.41 4.32
CA SER A 139 18.89 32.77 3.80
C SER A 139 17.92 33.81 4.37
N ILE A 140 16.66 33.46 4.60
CA ILE A 140 15.67 34.33 5.26
C ILE A 140 16.06 34.58 6.71
N ALA A 141 16.60 33.57 7.40
CA ALA A 141 17.06 33.71 8.79
C ALA A 141 18.28 34.64 8.94
N LEU A 142 19.02 34.91 7.86
CA LEU A 142 20.12 35.87 7.83
C LEU A 142 19.67 37.31 7.55
N LEU A 143 18.38 37.52 7.21
CA LEU A 143 17.86 38.87 7.08
C LEU A 143 17.80 39.51 8.47
N PRO A 144 18.29 40.76 8.63
CA PRO A 144 18.10 41.50 9.86
C PRO A 144 16.61 41.55 10.18
N GLN A 145 16.19 41.07 11.35
CA GLN A 145 14.82 41.28 11.79
C GLN A 145 14.63 42.78 12.00
N MET A 146 13.58 43.35 11.44
CA MET A 146 13.27 44.77 11.54
C MET A 146 12.09 44.94 12.51
N ASP A 147 12.08 46.01 13.30
CA ASP A 147 10.85 46.42 14.00
C ASP A 147 9.83 47.02 13.02
N SER A 148 8.60 47.28 13.47
CA SER A 148 7.55 47.90 12.64
C SER A 148 7.91 49.30 12.10
N LEU A 149 8.99 49.92 12.58
CA LEU A 149 9.48 51.23 12.15
C LEU A 149 10.67 51.11 11.18
N GLY A 150 11.10 49.89 10.85
CA GLY A 150 12.21 49.64 9.92
C GLY A 150 13.60 49.73 10.55
N ASN A 151 13.71 49.68 11.89
CA ASN A 151 14.99 49.66 12.59
C ASN A 151 15.49 48.21 12.74
N PRO A 152 16.80 47.95 12.55
CA PRO A 152 17.36 46.61 12.72
C PRO A 152 17.37 46.20 14.20
N LEU A 153 16.79 45.03 14.48
CA LEU A 153 16.87 44.37 15.77
C LEU A 153 18.28 43.76 15.93
N SER A 154 19.01 44.23 16.94
CA SER A 154 20.34 43.69 17.30
C SER A 154 20.19 42.80 18.53
N TYR A 155 21.10 41.83 18.73
CA TYR A 155 21.09 40.96 19.92
C TYR A 155 22.49 40.90 20.55
N ASP A 156 22.57 40.75 21.87
CA ASP A 156 23.85 40.48 22.56
C ASP A 156 24.25 39.00 22.46
N SER A 157 25.44 38.66 22.98
CA SER A 157 25.94 37.27 22.98
C SER A 157 25.14 36.30 23.86
N LEU A 158 24.22 36.81 24.69
CA LEU A 158 23.30 36.03 25.52
C LEU A 158 21.90 35.91 24.88
N GLY A 159 21.69 36.53 23.71
CA GLY A 159 20.44 36.51 22.98
C GLY A 159 19.43 37.58 23.42
N ASN A 160 19.82 38.57 24.21
CA ASN A 160 18.94 39.69 24.55
C ASN A 160 18.85 40.70 23.42
N LEU A 161 17.65 41.19 23.15
CA LEU A 161 17.39 42.21 22.14
C LEU A 161 17.99 43.57 22.56
N LEU A 162 18.91 44.09 21.76
CA LEU A 162 19.52 45.40 21.88
C LEU A 162 18.77 46.39 20.97
N ARG A 163 18.23 47.45 21.58
CA ARG A 163 17.47 48.49 20.89
C ARG A 163 18.23 49.82 20.96
N TYR A 164 18.33 50.52 19.84
CA TYR A 164 19.06 51.80 19.74
C TYR A 164 18.10 52.93 19.35
N ASP A 165 18.37 54.15 19.83
CA ASP A 165 17.65 55.36 19.39
C ASP A 165 18.13 55.84 18.00
N SER A 166 17.48 56.87 17.46
CA SER A 166 17.85 57.49 16.17
C SER A 166 19.21 58.20 16.17
N LEU A 167 19.86 58.33 17.33
CA LEU A 167 21.19 58.91 17.52
C LEU A 167 22.27 57.83 17.76
N GLY A 168 21.89 56.54 17.79
CA GLY A 168 22.79 55.41 17.97
C GLY A 168 23.09 55.05 19.42
N ASN A 169 22.39 55.62 20.41
CA ASN A 169 22.55 55.24 21.81
C ASN A 169 21.76 53.99 22.14
N LEU A 170 22.37 53.08 22.92
CA LEU A 170 21.70 51.89 23.44
C LEU A 170 20.60 52.29 24.43
N ILE A 171 19.36 51.96 24.12
CA ILE A 171 18.23 52.07 25.05
C ILE A 171 18.14 50.73 25.79
N MET A 172 18.43 50.71 27.09
CA MET A 172 18.28 49.51 27.92
C MET A 172 16.84 48.98 27.85
N MET A 173 16.69 47.66 27.77
CA MET A 173 15.39 47.01 27.77
C MET A 173 14.82 47.01 29.20
N ASP A 174 13.63 47.59 29.37
CA ASP A 174 12.88 47.44 30.61
C ASP A 174 12.44 45.98 30.76
N SER A 175 12.48 45.44 31.98
CA SER A 175 12.34 44.01 32.30
C SER A 175 10.92 43.43 32.09
N ALA A 176 10.14 43.99 31.16
CA ALA A 176 8.79 43.58 30.87
C ALA A 176 8.78 42.43 29.85
N ARG A 177 8.93 41.20 30.37
CA ARG A 177 8.23 39.98 29.96
C ARG A 177 7.34 40.17 28.70
N MET A 178 7.92 39.99 27.50
CA MET A 178 7.13 39.81 26.28
C MET A 178 6.50 38.42 26.30
N ALA A 179 5.33 38.35 26.92
CA ALA A 179 4.31 37.41 26.51
C ALA A 179 3.77 37.88 25.14
N MET A 180 4.06 37.13 24.08
CA MET A 180 3.39 37.11 22.77
C MET A 180 4.18 36.08 21.93
N SER A 181 3.64 35.08 21.26
CA SER A 181 2.31 34.48 21.19
C SER A 181 2.56 33.21 20.38
N ASP A 182 2.33 32.03 20.96
CA ASP A 182 2.29 30.77 20.20
C ASP A 182 1.07 30.80 19.28
N SER A 183 1.18 31.44 18.13
CA SER A 183 0.05 31.57 17.20
C SER A 183 0.47 31.86 15.75
N ILE A 184 1.44 31.12 15.19
CA ILE A 184 1.52 30.71 13.76
C ILE A 184 2.38 29.42 13.76
N LEU A 185 1.84 28.21 13.89
CA LEU A 185 1.03 27.49 12.91
C LEU A 185 0.08 26.53 13.65
N ASN A 186 -1.21 26.85 13.66
CA ASN A 186 -2.24 25.83 13.50
C ASN A 186 -3.45 26.53 12.87
N VAL A 187 -3.66 26.25 11.60
CA VAL A 187 -4.97 26.44 10.99
C VAL A 187 -5.85 25.34 11.57
N GLU A 188 -6.77 25.67 12.47
CA GLU A 188 -8.17 25.28 12.29
C GLU A 188 -9.09 25.99 13.27
N SER A 189 -10.29 26.25 12.75
CA SER A 189 -11.24 27.25 13.19
C SER A 189 -12.25 26.70 14.20
N ASP A 190 -12.85 27.67 14.90
CA ASP A 190 -14.23 27.67 15.37
C ASP A 190 -14.55 27.19 16.81
N THR A 191 -14.80 28.23 17.62
CA THR A 191 -15.94 28.40 18.53
C THR A 191 -15.91 27.71 19.90
N ALA A 192 -15.60 28.52 20.92
CA ALA A 192 -16.14 28.38 22.27
C ALA A 192 -16.85 29.68 22.66
N VAL A 193 -18.08 29.58 23.17
CA VAL A 193 -18.80 30.62 23.91
C VAL A 193 -19.35 29.89 25.14
N ALA A 194 -18.70 30.01 26.31
CA ALA A 194 -19.02 30.93 27.41
C ALA A 194 -20.41 30.65 28.03
N MET A 195 -20.56 30.33 29.31
CA MET A 195 -20.45 31.22 30.49
C MET A 195 -20.77 30.39 31.78
N PRO A 196 -20.58 30.94 33.00
CA PRO A 196 -20.27 30.21 34.24
C PRO A 196 -21.50 29.96 35.13
N GLY A 197 -21.35 29.09 36.14
CA GLY A 197 -22.31 28.98 37.24
C GLY A 197 -22.10 27.79 38.18
N ASP A 198 -21.80 28.12 39.43
CA ASP A 198 -22.20 27.48 40.70
C ASP A 198 -22.19 25.95 40.92
N SER A 199 -21.40 25.59 41.94
CA SER A 199 -21.74 24.73 43.08
C SER A 199 -21.95 23.20 42.91
N MET A 200 -21.31 22.48 43.85
CA MET A 200 -21.80 21.29 44.55
C MET A 200 -21.87 19.92 43.82
N GLN A 201 -21.00 19.01 44.30
CA GLN A 201 -21.21 17.58 44.58
C GLN A 201 -21.49 16.52 43.47
N VAL A 202 -20.60 15.51 43.48
CA VAL A 202 -20.83 14.04 43.53
C VAL A 202 -21.42 13.31 42.32
N ASP A 203 -20.65 12.30 41.89
CA ASP A 203 -21.01 10.93 41.46
C ASP A 203 -20.51 10.47 40.09
N SER A 204 -20.13 9.19 40.13
CA SER A 204 -19.70 8.20 39.17
C SER A 204 -20.31 8.17 37.77
N SER A 205 -19.58 7.48 36.88
CA SER A 205 -20.08 6.57 35.82
C SER A 205 -19.78 6.97 34.36
N GLN A 206 -19.03 6.07 33.71
CA GLN A 206 -19.13 5.64 32.30
C GLN A 206 -18.69 6.59 31.16
N THR A 207 -17.49 6.34 30.63
CA THR A 207 -17.09 6.69 29.26
C THR A 207 -17.46 5.57 28.29
N LYS A 208 -18.43 5.83 27.40
CA LYS A 208 -18.76 4.99 26.23
C LYS A 208 -18.53 5.84 24.98
N ALA A 209 -17.47 5.54 24.22
CA ALA A 209 -17.12 6.23 22.98
C ALA A 209 -17.97 5.75 21.79
N PRO A 210 -18.42 6.63 20.86
CA PRO A 210 -19.05 6.20 19.63
C PRO A 210 -18.08 6.15 18.43
N VAL A 211 -18.33 5.11 17.65
CA VAL A 211 -17.77 4.65 16.37
C VAL A 211 -17.71 5.74 15.28
N LYS A 212 -16.58 5.87 14.57
CA LYS A 212 -16.47 6.62 13.30
C LYS A 212 -16.74 5.71 12.08
N LYS A 213 -17.60 6.18 11.16
CA LYS A 213 -17.87 5.61 9.82
C LYS A 213 -16.71 5.87 8.83
N PRO A 214 -16.51 5.03 7.80
CA PRO A 214 -15.44 5.18 6.81
C PRO A 214 -15.80 6.18 5.69
N LEU A 215 -14.77 6.89 5.19
CA LEU A 215 -14.82 7.92 4.17
C LEU A 215 -14.81 7.32 2.75
N ALA A 216 -15.68 7.81 1.87
CA ALA A 216 -15.86 7.36 0.50
C ALA A 216 -14.72 7.79 -0.45
N ARG A 217 -14.44 6.94 -1.45
CA ARG A 217 -13.43 7.13 -2.52
C ARG A 217 -14.03 7.92 -3.69
N PRO A 218 -13.28 8.80 -4.40
CA PRO A 218 -13.82 9.57 -5.51
C PRO A 218 -13.96 8.74 -6.80
N SER A 219 -15.07 8.99 -7.52
CA SER A 219 -15.49 8.35 -8.77
C SER A 219 -14.58 8.65 -9.96
N LYS A 220 -14.26 7.62 -10.75
CA LYS A 220 -13.67 7.75 -12.09
C LYS A 220 -14.67 8.39 -13.06
N LYS A 221 -14.25 9.44 -13.76
CA LYS A 221 -14.94 9.96 -14.95
C LYS A 221 -14.73 9.00 -16.13
N ILE A 222 -15.83 8.69 -16.80
CA ILE A 222 -15.91 7.97 -18.08
C ILE A 222 -15.69 8.99 -19.20
N LEU A 223 -14.91 8.63 -20.23
CA LEU A 223 -14.87 9.32 -21.54
C LEU A 223 -15.31 8.30 -22.62
N PRO A 224 -15.98 8.74 -23.69
CA PRO A 224 -16.88 7.90 -24.48
C PRO A 224 -16.14 7.14 -25.58
N GLN A 225 -16.81 6.08 -26.05
CA GLN A 225 -16.40 5.30 -27.19
C GLN A 225 -16.46 6.11 -28.49
N GLN A 226 -15.49 5.86 -29.36
CA GLN A 226 -15.63 5.91 -30.81
C GLN A 226 -15.18 4.57 -31.38
#